data_AF-A0A7V9N315-F1
#
_entry.id   AF-A0A7V9N315-F1
#
_cell.length_a   1.000
_cell.length_b   1.000
_cell.length_c   1.000
_cell.angle_alpha   90.00
_cell.angle_beta   90.00
_cell.angle_gamma   90.00
#
_symmetry.space_group_name_H-M   'P 1'
#
loop_
_entity.id
_entity.type
_entity.pdbx_description
1 polymer ?
#
loop_
_entity_poly.entity_id
_entity_poly.type
_entity_poly.pdbx_seq_one_letter_code
_entity_poly.pdbx_strand_id
1 'polypeptide(L)'
;ITLPAILLAAAFLSEGAAKLREPCHREYVARAPQASPLQPRGVDSVSPSWSLPQWALCGSLLALAVCWFLLAAPMSYGEFVSATVAGGWERVLTAAVRDRWWLLAAPVVAGIVLVVVAALRRGARQAAAPALAALVLVLTLAQVHVAWRLVYQEGDVPKDMLVYTQTSPDMHRMAGELATLSAMIDGGRELEIWYDDNKGTSWPMQWYLRDFPNRHLYGGTLAGPPDGVPVVLVAHDNRSSVEPYLDGYTAQEYVLRWWFPEEIYRHFAIAPEISPSQSAWGNADNPHGVRAIATSIGETLSHLLTPEGQQGLYRLVMYRDLPTRISSYDYTLYIRNDLVPLYNQIRY
;
A
#
# COMPACT_ATOMS: atom_id res chain seq x y z
N ILE A 1 7.45 -9.00 7.41
CA ILE A 1 8.83 -8.53 7.69
C ILE A 1 8.90 -7.52 8.88
N THR A 2 7.82 -7.32 9.65
CA THR A 2 7.75 -6.29 10.72
C THR A 2 8.08 -6.76 12.14
N LEU A 3 8.14 -8.07 12.40
CA LEU A 3 8.56 -8.61 13.71
C LEU A 3 10.00 -8.21 14.14
N PRO A 4 11.01 -8.16 13.26
CA PRO A 4 12.38 -7.83 13.65
C PRO A 4 12.52 -6.39 14.16
N ALA A 5 11.78 -5.43 13.58
CA ALA A 5 11.89 -4.02 13.95
C ALA A 5 11.30 -3.72 15.34
N ILE A 6 10.19 -4.38 15.70
CA ILE A 6 9.57 -4.26 17.02
C ILE A 6 10.45 -4.91 18.09
N LEU A 7 11.05 -6.06 17.78
CA LEU A 7 11.99 -6.74 18.68
C LEU A 7 13.30 -5.95 18.84
N LEU A 8 13.82 -5.34 17.77
CA LEU A 8 14.99 -4.44 17.87
C LEU A 8 14.67 -3.22 18.74
N ALA A 9 13.53 -2.58 18.53
CA ALA A 9 13.13 -1.42 19.32
C ALA A 9 12.98 -1.77 20.82
N ALA A 10 12.40 -2.93 21.12
CA ALA A 10 12.31 -3.45 22.49
C ALA A 10 13.70 -3.76 23.08
N ALA A 11 14.61 -4.34 22.29
CA ALA A 11 15.97 -4.65 22.73
C ALA A 11 16.78 -3.37 23.04
N PHE A 12 16.73 -2.36 22.16
CA PHE A 12 17.41 -1.07 22.37
C PHE A 12 16.87 -0.31 23.60
N LEU A 13 15.56 -0.38 23.86
CA LEU A 13 14.97 0.21 25.07
C LEU A 13 15.41 -0.53 26.34
N SER A 14 15.61 -1.85 26.26
CA SER A 14 16.09 -2.64 27.40
C SER A 14 17.58 -2.42 27.72
N GLU A 15 18.45 -2.33 26.71
CA GLU A 15 19.88 -2.06 26.90
C GLU A 15 20.16 -0.62 27.36
N GLY A 16 19.41 0.35 26.83
CA GLY A 16 19.50 1.75 27.28
C GLY A 16 19.08 1.91 28.75
N ALA A 17 18.09 1.13 29.19
CA ALA A 17 17.66 1.10 30.59
C ALA A 17 18.67 0.42 31.53
N ALA A 18 19.41 -0.58 31.04
CA ALA A 18 20.44 -1.28 31.80
C ALA A 18 21.69 -0.42 32.05
N LYS A 19 22.15 0.34 31.04
CA LYS A 19 23.31 1.25 31.17
C LYS A 19 23.09 2.44 32.10
N LEU A 20 21.83 2.80 32.39
CA LEU A 20 21.47 3.89 33.29
C LEU A 20 21.29 3.44 34.76
N ARG A 21 21.57 2.18 35.08
CA ARG A 21 21.35 1.57 36.41
C ARG A 21 22.60 1.36 37.25
N GLU A 22 23.82 1.66 36.80
CA GLU A 22 25.00 1.53 37.66
C GLU A 22 25.15 2.72 38.62
N PRO A 23 25.08 2.54 39.95
CA PRO A 23 25.51 3.55 40.90
C PRO A 23 26.99 3.32 41.23
N CYS A 24 27.77 4.40 41.17
CA CYS A 24 29.09 4.51 41.78
C CYS A 24 29.13 3.90 43.19
N HIS A 25 29.85 2.80 43.38
CA HIS A 25 30.29 2.38 44.71
C HIS A 25 31.81 2.61 44.84
N ARG A 26 32.16 3.73 45.49
CA ARG A 26 33.48 4.00 46.05
C ARG A 26 33.66 3.13 47.30
N GLU A 27 34.84 2.54 47.43
CA GLU A 27 35.27 1.73 48.58
C GLU A 27 35.14 2.46 49.92
N TYR A 28 34.63 1.77 50.94
CA TYR A 28 35.01 1.99 52.35
C TYR A 28 35.11 0.64 53.06
N VAL A 29 36.24 0.45 53.74
CA VAL A 29 36.74 -0.79 54.33
C VAL A 29 36.26 -1.00 55.78
N ALA A 30 35.93 -2.27 56.11
CA ALA A 30 35.99 -2.99 57.40
C ALA A 30 35.12 -2.59 58.62
N ARG A 31 34.16 -3.46 58.98
CA ARG A 31 34.09 -4.30 60.22
C ARG A 31 32.70 -4.94 60.36
N ALA A 32 32.62 -6.27 60.41
CA ALA A 32 31.54 -7.00 61.05
C ALA A 32 31.92 -7.25 62.54
N PRO A 33 31.03 -7.58 63.50
CA PRO A 33 29.69 -8.16 63.31
C PRO A 33 28.57 -7.63 64.27
N GLN A 34 27.30 -7.84 63.91
CA GLN A 34 26.29 -8.48 64.79
C GLN A 34 24.99 -8.69 64.00
N ALA A 35 24.51 -9.93 64.03
CA ALA A 35 23.31 -10.37 63.36
C ALA A 35 22.04 -9.82 64.04
N SER A 36 21.08 -9.37 63.25
CA SER A 36 19.68 -9.17 63.65
C SER A 36 18.76 -9.83 62.62
N PRO A 37 17.59 -10.34 63.03
CA PRO A 37 16.89 -11.38 62.29
C PRO A 37 16.22 -10.85 61.02
N LEU A 38 16.23 -11.72 60.01
CA LEU A 38 15.63 -11.57 58.69
C LEU A 38 14.24 -10.91 58.73
N GLN A 39 14.15 -9.67 58.28
CA GLN A 39 12.91 -9.16 57.69
C GLN A 39 12.82 -9.72 56.26
N PRO A 40 11.68 -10.28 55.83
CA PRO A 40 11.47 -10.56 54.42
C PRO A 40 11.48 -9.21 53.69
N ARG A 41 12.52 -8.96 52.88
CA ARG A 41 12.50 -7.87 51.91
C ARG A 41 11.32 -8.13 50.99
N GLY A 42 10.25 -7.37 51.19
CA GLY A 42 9.19 -7.26 50.20
C GLY A 42 9.86 -6.98 48.86
N VAL A 43 9.57 -7.82 47.87
CA VAL A 43 9.86 -7.47 46.48
C VAL A 43 8.87 -6.35 46.19
N ASP A 44 9.27 -5.12 46.48
CA ASP A 44 8.60 -3.94 45.98
C ASP A 44 8.67 -4.03 44.47
N SER A 45 7.61 -4.59 43.87
CA SER A 45 7.36 -4.50 42.46
C SER A 45 7.06 -3.03 42.18
N VAL A 46 8.11 -2.24 42.05
CA VAL A 46 8.04 -0.90 41.47
C VAL A 46 7.66 -1.12 40.01
N SER A 47 6.36 -1.26 39.78
CA SER A 47 5.81 -1.01 38.46
C SER A 47 6.30 0.39 38.08
N PRO A 48 6.92 0.59 36.91
CA PRO A 48 7.26 1.92 36.45
C PRO A 48 5.95 2.60 36.08
N SER A 49 5.25 3.12 37.08
CA SER A 49 4.07 3.94 36.90
C SER A 49 4.58 5.34 36.54
N TRP A 50 4.14 5.84 35.38
CA TRP A 50 4.40 7.22 35.02
C TRP A 50 3.75 8.16 36.02
N SER A 51 4.41 9.27 36.28
CA SER A 51 3.84 10.36 37.06
C SER A 51 2.63 10.98 36.35
N LEU A 52 1.70 11.57 37.11
CA LEU A 52 0.53 12.27 36.55
C LEU A 52 0.89 13.22 35.40
N PRO A 53 1.98 14.00 35.46
CA PRO A 53 2.30 14.89 34.36
C PRO A 53 2.84 14.22 33.10
N GLN A 54 3.40 13.01 33.21
CA GLN A 54 3.80 12.21 32.05
C GLN A 54 2.58 11.60 31.36
N TRP A 55 1.60 11.13 32.14
CA TRP A 55 0.29 10.75 31.60
C TRP A 55 -0.42 11.91 30.93
N ALA A 56 -0.40 13.10 31.53
CA ALA A 56 -0.99 14.30 30.95
C ALA A 56 -0.32 14.68 29.61
N LEU A 57 1.01 14.60 29.52
CA LEU A 57 1.73 14.81 28.26
C LEU A 57 1.33 13.78 27.21
N CYS A 58 1.37 12.48 27.54
CA CYS A 58 0.99 11.41 26.62
C CYS A 58 -0.45 11.61 26.12
N GLY A 59 -1.41 11.80 27.03
CA GLY A 59 -2.82 12.02 26.69
C GLY A 59 -3.03 13.27 25.83
N SER A 60 -2.29 14.36 26.08
CA SER A 60 -2.36 15.57 25.26
C SER A 60 -1.83 15.32 23.84
N LEU A 61 -0.72 14.58 23.70
CA LEU A 61 -0.18 14.22 22.39
C LEU A 61 -1.15 13.32 21.60
N LEU A 62 -1.81 12.38 22.27
CA LEU A 62 -2.84 11.54 21.64
C LEU A 62 -4.06 12.37 21.23
N ALA A 63 -4.53 13.29 22.08
CA ALA A 63 -5.62 14.19 21.73
C ALA A 63 -5.26 15.08 20.53
N LEU A 64 -4.03 15.59 20.46
CA LEU A 64 -3.55 16.35 19.30
C LEU A 64 -3.47 15.49 18.03
N ALA A 65 -3.07 14.22 18.14
CA ALA A 65 -3.09 13.30 17.01
C ALA A 65 -4.52 13.03 16.51
N VAL A 66 -5.49 12.87 17.42
CA VAL A 66 -6.91 12.75 17.07
C VAL A 66 -7.41 14.03 16.40
N CYS A 67 -7.11 15.22 16.96
CA CYS A 67 -7.45 16.50 16.34
C CYS A 67 -6.87 16.62 14.93
N TRP A 68 -5.61 16.21 14.73
CA TRP A 68 -4.99 16.19 13.42
C TRP A 68 -5.74 15.29 12.45
N PHE A 69 -6.12 14.08 12.87
CA PHE A 69 -6.88 13.15 12.04
C PHE A 69 -8.26 13.69 11.66
N LEU A 70 -8.97 14.33 12.60
CA LEU A 70 -10.26 14.97 12.34
C LEU A 70 -10.14 16.13 11.35
N LEU A 71 -9.05 16.90 11.41
CA LEU A 71 -8.75 17.94 10.43
C LEU A 71 -8.38 17.36 9.07
N ALA A 72 -7.62 16.25 9.03
CA ALA A 72 -7.17 15.61 7.80
C ALA A 72 -8.28 14.88 7.06
N ALA A 73 -9.25 14.28 7.76
CA ALA A 73 -10.33 13.50 7.17
C ALA A 73 -11.10 14.20 6.02
N PRO A 74 -11.60 15.44 6.16
CA PRO A 74 -12.27 16.15 5.07
C PRO A 74 -11.31 16.55 3.94
N MET A 75 -10.03 16.78 4.25
CA MET A 75 -9.01 17.07 3.24
C MET A 75 -8.67 15.82 2.42
N SER A 76 -8.73 14.64 3.04
CA SER A 76 -8.38 13.37 2.39
C SER A 76 -9.56 12.75 1.61
N TYR A 77 -10.74 12.70 2.23
CA TYR A 77 -11.92 12.00 1.67
C TYR A 77 -12.92 12.94 1.01
N GLY A 78 -12.73 14.25 1.08
CA GLY A 78 -13.72 15.22 0.64
C GLY A 78 -14.92 15.33 1.58
N GLU A 79 -15.60 16.46 1.51
CA GLU A 79 -16.83 16.73 2.25
C GLU A 79 -18.04 16.28 1.44
N PHE A 80 -19.09 15.81 2.13
CA PHE A 80 -20.36 15.52 1.47
C PHE A 80 -21.02 16.83 1.06
N VAL A 81 -21.18 17.01 -0.24
CA VAL A 81 -21.94 18.10 -0.85
C VAL A 81 -23.09 17.52 -1.66
N SER A 82 -24.14 18.31 -1.84
CA SER A 82 -25.28 17.91 -2.68
C SER A 82 -24.79 17.70 -4.11
N ALA A 83 -25.03 16.51 -4.65
CA ALA A 83 -24.62 16.17 -6.00
C ALA A 83 -25.37 17.01 -7.03
N THR A 84 -24.73 17.22 -8.18
CA THR A 84 -25.36 17.87 -9.35
C THR A 84 -26.51 17.05 -9.94
N VAL A 85 -26.58 15.74 -9.62
CA VAL A 85 -27.71 14.85 -9.93
C VAL A 85 -28.74 14.90 -8.80
N ALA A 86 -30.02 15.06 -9.13
CA ALA A 86 -31.11 15.26 -8.18
C ALA A 86 -31.15 14.17 -7.08
N GLY A 87 -31.00 14.58 -5.82
CA GLY A 87 -31.12 13.71 -4.63
C GLY A 87 -29.85 12.95 -4.23
N GLY A 88 -28.73 13.14 -4.92
CA GLY A 88 -27.46 12.51 -4.58
C GLY A 88 -26.60 13.31 -3.60
N TRP A 89 -25.71 12.63 -2.88
CA TRP A 89 -24.58 13.23 -2.19
C TRP A 89 -23.30 12.82 -2.91
N GLU A 90 -22.41 13.77 -3.16
CA GLU A 90 -21.08 13.49 -3.69
C GLU A 90 -20.02 13.99 -2.73
N ARG A 91 -18.83 13.37 -2.76
CA ARG A 91 -17.69 13.79 -1.94
C ARG A 91 -16.76 14.65 -2.77
N VAL A 92 -16.58 15.91 -2.38
CA VAL A 92 -15.74 16.86 -3.11
C VAL A 92 -14.82 17.60 -2.14
N LEU A 93 -13.60 17.89 -2.60
CA LEU A 93 -12.67 18.78 -1.91
C LEU A 93 -13.11 20.24 -2.08
N THR A 94 -13.84 20.76 -1.09
CA THR A 94 -14.34 22.13 -1.09
C THR A 94 -13.19 23.14 -1.08
N ALA A 95 -13.39 24.31 -1.70
CA ALA A 95 -12.40 25.39 -1.70
C ALA A 95 -12.01 25.80 -0.27
N ALA A 96 -12.99 25.83 0.63
CA ALA A 96 -12.78 26.20 2.02
C ALA A 96 -11.82 25.25 2.75
N VAL A 97 -11.83 23.95 2.46
CA VAL A 97 -10.86 22.99 3.03
C VAL A 97 -9.48 23.19 2.40
N ARG A 98 -9.43 23.39 1.08
CA ARG A 98 -8.21 23.62 0.30
C ARG A 98 -7.43 24.84 0.79
N ASP A 99 -8.11 25.93 1.09
CA ASP A 99 -7.48 27.19 1.53
C ASP A 99 -6.98 27.14 2.99
N ARG A 100 -7.50 26.20 3.79
CA ARG A 100 -7.17 26.04 5.21
C ARG A 100 -6.29 24.83 5.51
N TRP A 101 -5.58 24.31 4.50
CA TRP A 101 -4.69 23.16 4.64
C TRP A 101 -3.63 23.33 5.75
N TRP A 102 -3.20 24.57 5.99
CA TRP A 102 -2.21 24.92 7.01
C TRP A 102 -2.66 24.58 8.44
N LEU A 103 -3.97 24.41 8.69
CA LEU A 103 -4.49 23.95 9.98
C LEU A 103 -3.97 22.56 10.37
N LEU A 104 -3.55 21.74 9.41
CA LEU A 104 -2.87 20.46 9.68
C LEU A 104 -1.56 20.63 10.43
N ALA A 105 -0.89 21.78 10.32
CA ALA A 105 0.34 22.03 11.06
C ALA A 105 0.09 22.33 12.55
N ALA A 106 -1.09 22.86 12.91
CA ALA A 106 -1.34 23.37 14.26
C ALA A 106 -1.23 22.28 15.36
N PRO A 107 -1.84 21.08 15.22
CA PRO A 107 -1.67 20.04 16.23
C PRO A 107 -0.24 19.51 16.33
N VAL A 108 0.50 19.46 15.21
CA VAL A 108 1.89 19.01 15.17
C VAL A 108 2.80 20.01 15.91
N VAL A 109 2.68 21.30 15.60
CA VAL A 109 3.43 22.37 16.26
C VAL A 109 3.11 22.41 17.75
N ALA A 110 1.84 22.32 18.13
CA ALA A 110 1.43 22.25 19.54
C ALA A 110 2.05 21.05 20.26
N GLY A 111 2.09 19.88 19.62
CA GLY A 111 2.73 18.68 20.16
C GLY A 111 4.22 18.85 20.39
N ILE A 112 4.94 19.42 19.41
CA ILE A 112 6.37 19.75 19.54
C ILE A 112 6.60 20.71 20.70
N VAL A 113 5.82 21.79 20.79
CA VAL A 113 5.92 22.76 21.89
C VAL A 113 5.68 22.10 23.25
N LEU A 114 4.68 21.22 23.37
CA LEU A 114 4.42 20.48 24.62
C LEU A 114 5.60 19.59 25.02
N VAL A 115 6.21 18.87 24.07
CA VAL A 115 7.39 18.03 24.33
C VAL A 115 8.58 18.88 24.74
N VAL A 116 8.85 19.99 24.05
CA VAL A 116 9.96 20.91 24.36
C VAL A 116 9.77 21.52 25.75
N VAL A 117 8.58 22.04 26.05
CA VAL A 117 8.28 22.62 27.37
C VAL A 117 8.40 21.59 28.48
N ALA A 118 7.92 20.35 28.26
CA ALA A 118 8.08 19.27 29.23
C ALA A 118 9.56 18.89 29.44
N ALA A 119 10.35 18.82 28.36
CA ALA A 119 11.77 18.53 28.41
C ALA A 119 12.56 19.61 29.16
N LEU A 120 12.25 20.89 28.91
CA LEU A 120 12.90 22.02 29.58
C LEU A 120 12.53 22.10 31.07
N ARG A 121 11.28 21.81 31.44
CA ARG A 121 10.80 21.93 32.83
C ARG A 121 11.13 20.72 33.71
N ARG A 122 11.17 19.53 33.13
CA ARG A 122 11.26 18.26 33.90
C ARG A 122 12.41 17.35 33.46
N GLY A 123 13.20 17.78 32.48
CA GLY A 123 14.29 17.02 31.91
C GLY A 123 13.85 16.16 30.73
N ALA A 124 14.76 16.02 29.75
CA ALA A 124 14.51 15.30 28.50
C ALA A 124 14.05 13.86 28.72
N ARG A 125 14.63 13.15 29.70
CA ARG A 125 14.27 11.75 29.99
C ARG A 125 12.82 11.59 30.44
N GLN A 126 12.27 12.55 31.18
CA GLN A 126 10.89 12.49 31.66
C GLN A 126 9.87 12.80 30.56
N ALA A 127 10.25 13.60 29.56
CA ALA A 127 9.43 13.90 28.39
C ALA A 127 9.54 12.83 27.28
N ALA A 128 10.71 12.19 27.13
CA ALA A 128 10.97 11.24 26.05
C ALA A 128 10.09 9.99 26.14
N ALA A 129 9.93 9.38 27.32
CA ALA A 129 9.14 8.17 27.48
C ALA A 129 7.65 8.32 27.07
N PRO A 130 6.89 9.31 27.58
CA PRO A 130 5.50 9.52 27.15
C PRO A 130 5.38 9.98 25.70
N ALA A 131 6.33 10.80 25.20
CA ALA A 131 6.33 11.21 23.80
C ALA A 131 6.56 10.02 22.86
N LEU A 132 7.51 9.15 23.18
CA LEU A 132 7.79 7.94 22.41
C LEU A 132 6.60 6.99 22.41
N ALA A 133 5.96 6.80 23.57
CA ALA A 133 4.78 5.93 23.65
C ALA A 133 3.60 6.47 22.82
N ALA A 134 3.34 7.78 22.88
CA ALA A 134 2.33 8.41 22.04
C ALA A 134 2.66 8.23 20.55
N LEU A 135 3.93 8.46 20.17
CA LEU A 135 4.41 8.25 18.80
C LEU A 135 4.22 6.80 18.34
N VAL A 136 4.63 5.81 19.14
CA VAL A 136 4.49 4.38 18.81
C VAL A 136 3.02 4.00 18.63
N LEU A 137 2.14 4.49 19.50
CA LEU A 137 0.71 4.21 19.40
C LEU A 137 0.12 4.82 18.12
N VAL A 138 0.44 6.08 17.81
CA VAL A 138 -0.01 6.75 16.58
C VAL A 138 0.49 6.01 15.34
N LEU A 139 1.78 5.63 15.31
CA LEU A 139 2.35 4.88 14.18
C LEU A 139 1.72 3.49 14.03
N THR A 140 1.40 2.82 15.14
CA THR A 140 0.72 1.52 15.11
C THR A 140 -0.69 1.64 14.54
N LEU A 141 -1.45 2.66 14.95
CA LEU A 141 -2.78 2.93 14.40
C LEU A 141 -2.71 3.31 12.91
N ALA A 142 -1.72 4.12 12.52
CA ALA A 142 -1.47 4.45 11.12
C ALA A 142 -1.13 3.20 10.30
N GLN A 143 -0.32 2.29 10.85
CA GLN A 143 0.00 1.02 10.21
C GLN A 143 -1.24 0.13 10.05
N VAL A 144 -2.10 0.03 11.06
CA VAL A 144 -3.38 -0.70 10.96
C VAL A 144 -4.26 -0.09 9.88
N HIS A 145 -4.36 1.24 9.81
CA HIS A 145 -5.13 1.93 8.78
C HIS A 145 -4.62 1.64 7.36
N VAL A 146 -3.30 1.75 7.15
CA VAL A 146 -2.66 1.46 5.86
C VAL A 146 -2.83 -0.01 5.49
N ALA A 147 -2.61 -0.94 6.43
CA ALA A 147 -2.76 -2.37 6.19
C ALA A 147 -4.21 -2.75 5.87
N TRP A 148 -5.19 -2.15 6.55
CA TRP A 148 -6.60 -2.37 6.26
C TRP A 148 -6.95 -1.98 4.82
N ARG A 149 -6.52 -0.78 4.40
CA ARG A 149 -6.74 -0.31 3.03
C ARG A 149 -6.08 -1.24 2.00
N LEU A 150 -4.81 -1.57 2.22
CA LEU A 150 -4.05 -2.47 1.34
C LEU A 150 -4.70 -3.85 1.19
N VAL A 151 -5.14 -4.46 2.28
CA VAL A 151 -5.63 -5.85 2.26
C VAL A 151 -7.10 -5.94 1.86
N TYR A 152 -7.95 -5.03 2.34
CA TYR A 152 -9.40 -5.18 2.23
C TYR A 152 -10.07 -4.19 1.26
N GLN A 153 -9.53 -2.98 1.07
CA GLN A 153 -10.13 -2.00 0.15
C GLN A 153 -9.52 -2.04 -1.24
N GLU A 154 -8.20 -2.21 -1.32
CA GLU A 154 -7.41 -2.14 -2.56
C GLU A 154 -6.61 -3.43 -2.77
N GLY A 155 -7.07 -4.56 -2.22
CA GLY A 155 -6.35 -5.85 -2.25
C GLY A 155 -6.09 -6.39 -3.65
N ASP A 156 -6.87 -5.94 -4.63
CA ASP A 156 -6.70 -6.27 -6.04
C ASP A 156 -6.28 -5.07 -6.90
N VAL A 157 -5.98 -3.89 -6.33
CA VAL A 157 -5.54 -2.68 -7.08
C VAL A 157 -4.16 -2.21 -6.56
N PRO A 158 -3.10 -2.23 -7.38
CA PRO A 158 -1.72 -2.04 -6.93
C PRO A 158 -1.33 -0.56 -6.76
N LYS A 159 -2.02 0.16 -5.86
CA LYS A 159 -1.65 1.53 -5.46
C LYS A 159 -0.59 1.59 -4.35
N ASP A 160 -0.20 0.44 -3.82
CA ASP A 160 0.87 0.30 -2.84
C ASP A 160 1.97 -0.60 -3.40
N MET A 161 3.23 -0.23 -3.16
CA MET A 161 4.40 -0.94 -3.66
C MET A 161 4.53 -2.37 -3.09
N LEU A 162 3.79 -2.69 -2.02
CA LEU A 162 3.71 -4.06 -1.49
C LEU A 162 3.01 -5.04 -2.46
N VAL A 163 2.29 -4.55 -3.47
CA VAL A 163 1.68 -5.38 -4.51
C VAL A 163 2.66 -5.54 -5.69
N TYR A 164 3.42 -6.63 -5.69
CA TYR A 164 4.36 -6.94 -6.77
C TYR A 164 3.67 -7.20 -8.11
N THR A 165 2.59 -7.98 -8.13
CA THR A 165 1.71 -8.25 -9.28
C THR A 165 0.45 -8.91 -8.75
N GLN A 166 -0.70 -8.52 -9.29
CA GLN A 166 -1.98 -9.04 -8.84
C GLN A 166 -2.95 -9.19 -10.02
N THR A 167 -3.80 -10.21 -9.97
CA THR A 167 -4.93 -10.38 -10.92
C THR A 167 -5.88 -9.20 -10.78
N SER A 168 -6.32 -8.64 -11.90
CA SER A 168 -7.16 -7.44 -11.85
C SER A 168 -8.63 -7.76 -11.51
N PRO A 169 -9.41 -6.78 -11.05
CA PRO A 169 -10.85 -6.92 -10.86
C PRO A 169 -11.60 -7.20 -12.17
N ASP A 170 -11.04 -6.86 -13.33
CA ASP A 170 -11.64 -7.18 -14.64
C ASP A 170 -11.81 -8.69 -14.80
N MET A 171 -10.94 -9.49 -14.19
CA MET A 171 -11.02 -10.95 -14.25
C MET A 171 -12.32 -11.48 -13.63
N HIS A 172 -12.63 -11.00 -12.43
CA HIS A 172 -13.84 -11.39 -11.71
C HIS A 172 -15.09 -10.89 -12.42
N ARG A 173 -15.05 -9.65 -12.95
CA ARG A 173 -16.14 -9.07 -13.73
C ARG A 173 -16.40 -9.87 -15.01
N MET A 174 -15.39 -10.08 -15.83
CA MET A 174 -15.50 -10.84 -17.09
C MET A 174 -15.99 -12.27 -16.84
N ALA A 175 -15.45 -12.98 -15.85
CA ALA A 175 -15.90 -14.34 -15.52
C ALA A 175 -17.37 -14.38 -15.08
N GLY A 176 -17.84 -13.36 -14.35
CA GLY A 176 -19.24 -13.19 -14.00
C GLY A 176 -20.13 -12.84 -15.20
N GLU A 177 -19.66 -11.97 -16.10
CA GLU A 177 -20.37 -11.62 -17.33
C GLU A 177 -20.54 -12.85 -18.24
N LEU A 178 -19.50 -13.67 -18.39
CA LEU A 178 -19.56 -14.93 -19.14
C LEU A 178 -20.50 -15.95 -18.48
N ALA A 179 -20.55 -15.99 -17.15
CA ALA A 179 -21.47 -16.83 -16.40
C ALA A 179 -22.92 -16.48 -16.72
N THR A 180 -23.24 -15.19 -16.66
CA THR A 180 -24.58 -14.67 -16.95
C THR A 180 -24.93 -14.89 -18.42
N LEU A 181 -23.98 -14.66 -19.33
CA LEU A 181 -24.18 -14.89 -20.76
C LEU A 181 -24.51 -16.37 -21.05
N SER A 182 -23.74 -17.29 -20.47
CA SER A 182 -24.00 -18.74 -20.58
C SER A 182 -25.38 -19.08 -20.05
N ALA A 183 -25.74 -18.63 -18.84
CA ALA A 183 -27.06 -18.89 -18.27
C ALA A 183 -28.21 -18.36 -19.13
N MET A 184 -28.03 -17.25 -19.85
CA MET A 184 -29.04 -16.70 -20.76
C MET A 184 -29.17 -17.49 -22.07
N ILE A 185 -28.08 -18.07 -22.58
CA ILE A 185 -28.06 -18.79 -23.86
C ILE A 185 -28.46 -20.26 -23.67
N ASP A 186 -27.88 -20.91 -22.67
CA ASP A 186 -27.95 -22.37 -22.49
C ASP A 186 -28.63 -22.81 -21.18
N GLY A 187 -28.94 -21.87 -20.27
CA GLY A 187 -29.58 -22.16 -18.98
C GLY A 187 -28.63 -22.66 -17.89
N GLY A 188 -27.31 -22.67 -18.14
CA GLY A 188 -26.29 -23.22 -17.26
C GLY A 188 -24.89 -22.61 -17.48
N ARG A 189 -23.90 -23.49 -17.67
CA ARG A 189 -22.47 -23.14 -17.85
C ARG A 189 -21.89 -23.69 -19.15
N GLU A 190 -22.74 -24.01 -20.12
CA GLU A 190 -22.36 -24.76 -21.33
C GLU A 190 -21.72 -23.89 -22.42
N LEU A 191 -21.56 -22.58 -22.19
CA LEU A 191 -20.91 -21.67 -23.13
C LEU A 191 -19.50 -22.16 -23.47
N GLU A 192 -19.28 -22.42 -24.75
CA GLU A 192 -17.97 -22.77 -25.25
C GLU A 192 -17.04 -21.55 -25.22
N ILE A 193 -15.86 -21.71 -24.62
CA ILE A 193 -14.90 -20.63 -24.42
C ILE A 193 -13.51 -21.13 -24.78
N TRP A 194 -12.88 -20.50 -25.76
CA TRP A 194 -11.49 -20.78 -26.10
C TRP A 194 -10.57 -19.76 -25.44
N TYR A 195 -9.45 -20.19 -24.89
CA TYR A 195 -8.51 -19.30 -24.22
C TYR A 195 -7.06 -19.72 -24.41
N ASP A 196 -6.18 -18.74 -24.46
CA ASP A 196 -4.77 -18.89 -24.82
C ASP A 196 -3.91 -19.51 -23.72
N ASP A 197 -3.02 -20.48 -24.03
CA ASP A 197 -2.01 -21.02 -23.10
C ASP A 197 -0.57 -20.53 -23.25
N ASN A 198 -0.19 -19.92 -24.37
CA ASN A 198 1.21 -19.68 -24.69
C ASN A 198 1.65 -18.29 -24.21
N LYS A 199 2.20 -18.23 -22.98
CA LYS A 199 2.45 -16.97 -22.26
C LYS A 199 1.19 -16.10 -22.13
N GLY A 200 0.03 -16.74 -22.26
CA GLY A 200 -1.22 -16.05 -22.47
C GLY A 200 -2.11 -16.03 -21.24
N THR A 201 -3.39 -16.28 -21.47
CA THR A 201 -4.46 -16.16 -20.47
C THR A 201 -4.66 -17.40 -19.59
N SER A 202 -3.98 -18.51 -19.85
CA SER A 202 -4.26 -19.82 -19.23
C SER A 202 -4.32 -19.79 -17.71
N TRP A 203 -3.39 -19.09 -17.06
CA TRP A 203 -3.52 -18.71 -15.67
C TRP A 203 -3.81 -17.21 -15.57
N PRO A 204 -4.90 -16.81 -14.90
CA PRO A 204 -5.72 -17.60 -13.98
C PRO A 204 -6.98 -18.25 -14.59
N MET A 205 -7.18 -18.25 -15.92
CA MET A 205 -8.43 -18.74 -16.55
C MET A 205 -8.77 -20.18 -16.22
N GLN A 206 -7.78 -21.05 -16.02
CA GLN A 206 -8.03 -22.41 -15.53
C GLN A 206 -8.83 -22.45 -14.23
N TRP A 207 -8.66 -21.45 -13.36
CA TRP A 207 -9.43 -21.33 -12.12
C TRP A 207 -10.79 -20.68 -12.36
N TYR A 208 -10.83 -19.52 -13.01
CA TYR A 208 -12.06 -18.73 -13.19
C TYR A 208 -13.07 -19.37 -14.14
N LEU A 209 -12.60 -20.14 -15.13
CA LEU A 209 -13.45 -20.85 -16.06
C LEU A 209 -13.69 -22.32 -15.64
N ARG A 210 -13.24 -22.75 -14.45
CA ARG A 210 -13.29 -24.17 -14.05
C ARG A 210 -14.67 -24.82 -14.18
N ASP A 211 -15.73 -24.04 -13.98
CA ASP A 211 -17.10 -24.54 -13.98
C ASP A 211 -17.75 -24.55 -15.38
N PHE A 212 -17.04 -24.08 -16.43
CA PHE A 212 -17.45 -24.21 -17.83
C PHE A 212 -16.88 -25.51 -18.40
N PRO A 213 -17.70 -26.55 -18.70
CA PRO A 213 -17.22 -27.84 -19.17
C PRO A 213 -16.67 -27.76 -20.60
N ASN A 214 -17.17 -26.83 -21.42
CA ASN A 214 -16.79 -26.65 -22.83
C ASN A 214 -15.69 -25.58 -22.99
N ARG A 215 -14.79 -25.45 -22.01
CA ARG A 215 -13.63 -24.56 -22.14
C ARG A 215 -12.46 -25.28 -22.81
N HIS A 216 -11.78 -24.61 -23.74
CA HIS A 216 -10.68 -25.19 -24.50
C HIS A 216 -9.46 -24.28 -24.50
N LEU A 217 -8.28 -24.87 -24.31
CA LEU A 217 -7.01 -24.17 -24.47
C LEU A 217 -6.54 -24.24 -25.91
N TYR A 218 -5.99 -23.13 -26.41
CA TYR A 218 -5.26 -23.10 -27.68
C TYR A 218 -3.85 -22.51 -27.48
N GLY A 219 -2.90 -22.92 -28.32
CA GLY A 219 -1.46 -22.69 -28.13
C GLY A 219 -0.94 -21.29 -28.50
N GLY A 220 -1.75 -20.24 -28.33
CA GLY A 220 -1.41 -18.86 -28.72
C GLY A 220 -1.56 -18.54 -30.21
N THR A 221 -1.89 -19.53 -31.03
CA THR A 221 -2.23 -19.33 -32.45
C THR A 221 -3.49 -20.13 -32.78
N LEU A 222 -4.27 -19.64 -33.75
CA LEU A 222 -5.37 -20.38 -34.33
C LEU A 222 -4.94 -20.97 -35.68
N ALA A 223 -5.37 -22.20 -35.96
CA ALA A 223 -5.13 -22.86 -37.24
C ALA A 223 -6.10 -22.40 -38.35
N GLY A 224 -7.13 -21.63 -37.97
CA GLY A 224 -8.21 -21.15 -38.83
C GLY A 224 -9.29 -20.45 -37.99
N PRO A 225 -10.37 -19.95 -38.60
CA PRO A 225 -11.51 -19.39 -37.89
C PRO A 225 -12.06 -20.37 -36.85
N PRO A 226 -12.37 -19.93 -35.62
CA PRO A 226 -12.96 -20.76 -34.59
C PRO A 226 -14.47 -20.89 -34.85
N ASP A 227 -14.82 -21.71 -35.85
CA ASP A 227 -16.19 -21.88 -36.33
C ASP A 227 -17.17 -22.23 -35.19
N GLY A 228 -18.14 -21.34 -34.96
CA GLY A 228 -19.21 -21.55 -33.98
C GLY A 228 -18.85 -21.22 -32.53
N VAL A 229 -17.59 -20.95 -32.21
CA VAL A 229 -17.14 -20.66 -30.84
C VAL A 229 -17.66 -19.30 -30.38
N PRO A 230 -18.48 -19.21 -29.33
CA PRO A 230 -19.05 -17.94 -28.85
C PRO A 230 -18.01 -16.91 -28.39
N VAL A 231 -16.97 -17.37 -27.67
CA VAL A 231 -16.01 -16.52 -26.98
C VAL A 231 -14.58 -17.04 -27.16
N VAL A 232 -13.66 -16.14 -27.52
CA VAL A 232 -12.23 -16.41 -27.62
C VAL A 232 -11.46 -15.39 -26.79
N LEU A 233 -10.64 -15.85 -25.84
CA LEU A 233 -9.78 -15.02 -25.00
C LEU A 233 -8.34 -15.09 -25.49
N VAL A 234 -7.77 -13.93 -25.80
CA VAL A 234 -6.44 -13.81 -26.42
C VAL A 234 -5.56 -12.92 -25.56
N ALA A 235 -4.34 -13.36 -25.27
CA ALA A 235 -3.38 -12.49 -24.60
C ALA A 235 -2.84 -11.41 -25.54
N HIS A 236 -2.46 -10.25 -24.98
CA HIS A 236 -1.97 -9.12 -25.77
C HIS A 236 -0.86 -9.52 -26.77
N ASP A 237 0.12 -10.32 -26.32
CA ASP A 237 1.28 -10.69 -27.13
C ASP A 237 0.94 -11.61 -28.32
N ASN A 238 -0.17 -12.34 -28.26
CA ASN A 238 -0.58 -13.31 -29.27
C ASN A 238 -1.68 -12.77 -30.20
N ARG A 239 -2.20 -11.56 -29.93
CA ARG A 239 -3.32 -10.96 -30.65
C ARG A 239 -3.12 -10.95 -32.17
N SER A 240 -1.94 -10.57 -32.64
CA SER A 240 -1.61 -10.50 -34.08
C SER A 240 -1.68 -11.86 -34.79
N SER A 241 -1.52 -12.97 -34.07
CA SER A 241 -1.58 -14.33 -34.61
C SER A 241 -2.99 -14.93 -34.60
N VAL A 242 -3.94 -14.26 -33.94
CA VAL A 242 -5.30 -14.76 -33.69
C VAL A 242 -6.36 -13.89 -34.35
N GLU A 243 -6.25 -12.56 -34.21
CA GLU A 243 -7.21 -11.57 -34.73
C GLU A 243 -7.53 -11.72 -36.22
N PRO A 244 -6.61 -12.10 -37.13
CA PRO A 244 -6.94 -12.35 -38.53
C PRO A 244 -7.99 -13.44 -38.79
N TYR A 245 -8.21 -14.35 -37.82
CA TYR A 245 -9.18 -15.44 -37.92
C TYR A 245 -10.52 -15.13 -37.24
N LEU A 246 -10.65 -13.97 -36.61
CA LEU A 246 -11.81 -13.57 -35.81
C LEU A 246 -12.72 -12.60 -36.56
N ASP A 247 -12.86 -12.77 -37.87
CA ASP A 247 -13.90 -12.07 -38.62
C ASP A 247 -15.28 -12.48 -38.09
N GLY A 248 -16.18 -11.51 -37.91
CA GLY A 248 -17.46 -11.74 -37.25
C GLY A 248 -17.43 -11.72 -35.71
N TYR A 249 -16.32 -11.28 -35.09
CA TYR A 249 -16.23 -11.06 -33.64
C TYR A 249 -16.03 -9.58 -33.30
N THR A 250 -16.47 -9.19 -32.10
CA THR A 250 -16.22 -7.88 -31.50
C THR A 250 -15.23 -8.02 -30.37
N ALA A 251 -14.18 -7.21 -30.40
CA ALA A 251 -13.14 -7.18 -29.38
C ALA A 251 -13.54 -6.33 -28.17
N GLN A 252 -13.23 -6.83 -26.98
CA GLN A 252 -13.31 -6.12 -25.71
C GLN A 252 -12.01 -6.32 -24.93
N GLU A 253 -11.35 -5.22 -24.60
CA GLU A 253 -10.11 -5.24 -23.81
C GLU A 253 -10.40 -5.27 -22.31
N TYR A 254 -9.58 -6.05 -21.60
CA TYR A 254 -9.58 -6.22 -20.16
C TYR A 254 -8.14 -6.28 -19.64
N VAL A 255 -7.95 -5.91 -18.39
CA VAL A 255 -6.66 -6.07 -17.71
C VAL A 255 -6.56 -7.48 -17.14
N LEU A 256 -5.53 -8.24 -17.49
CA LEU A 256 -5.30 -9.56 -16.92
C LEU A 256 -4.75 -9.44 -15.49
N ARG A 257 -3.66 -8.69 -15.38
CA ARG A 257 -2.91 -8.44 -14.15
C ARG A 257 -2.27 -7.08 -14.22
N TRP A 258 -1.96 -6.54 -13.07
CA TRP A 258 -1.35 -5.23 -12.92
C TRP A 258 -0.45 -5.18 -11.69
N TRP A 259 0.45 -4.20 -11.66
CA TRP A 259 1.43 -4.02 -10.61
C TRP A 259 1.76 -2.55 -10.37
N PHE A 260 2.41 -2.29 -9.23
CA PHE A 260 2.84 -0.95 -8.87
C PHE A 260 3.83 -0.42 -9.92
N PRO A 261 3.71 0.83 -10.40
CA PRO A 261 4.57 1.34 -11.47
C PRO A 261 6.05 1.27 -11.12
N GLU A 262 6.80 0.46 -11.88
CA GLU A 262 8.19 0.17 -11.54
C GLU A 262 9.12 1.37 -11.74
N GLU A 263 8.72 2.28 -12.64
CA GLU A 263 9.42 3.54 -12.91
C GLU A 263 9.65 4.37 -11.65
N ILE A 264 8.73 4.28 -10.67
CA ILE A 264 8.79 5.05 -9.43
C ILE A 264 9.96 4.60 -8.54
N TYR A 265 10.29 3.30 -8.51
CA TYR A 265 11.32 2.77 -7.60
C TYR A 265 12.59 2.30 -8.28
N ARG A 266 12.53 1.82 -9.54
CA ARG A 266 13.71 1.38 -10.31
C ARG A 266 14.68 2.52 -10.62
N HIS A 267 14.16 3.74 -10.70
CA HIS A 267 14.93 4.95 -10.97
C HIS A 267 15.32 5.72 -9.71
N PHE A 268 15.13 5.13 -8.51
CA PHE A 268 15.47 5.80 -7.25
C PHE A 268 16.98 6.07 -7.12
N ALA A 269 17.81 5.11 -7.51
CA ALA A 269 19.26 5.22 -7.45
C ALA A 269 19.91 4.29 -8.48
N ILE A 270 21.17 4.55 -8.80
CA ILE A 270 21.98 3.64 -9.60
C ILE A 270 22.14 2.32 -8.84
N ALA A 271 21.77 1.21 -9.48
CA ALA A 271 21.86 -0.16 -8.97
C ALA A 271 22.61 -1.03 -9.99
N PRO A 272 23.96 -1.09 -9.92
CA PRO A 272 24.80 -1.74 -10.94
C PRO A 272 24.59 -3.26 -11.02
N GLU A 273 24.04 -3.88 -9.97
CA GLU A 273 23.69 -5.29 -9.90
C GLU A 273 22.48 -5.68 -10.76
N ILE A 274 21.72 -4.69 -11.24
CA ILE A 274 20.54 -4.88 -12.08
C ILE A 274 20.88 -4.44 -13.51
N SER A 275 20.30 -5.13 -14.51
CA SER A 275 20.50 -4.78 -15.92
C SER A 275 20.22 -3.28 -16.18
N PRO A 276 20.98 -2.62 -17.08
CA PRO A 276 20.84 -1.18 -17.31
C PRO A 276 19.43 -0.74 -17.70
N SER A 277 18.68 -1.58 -18.44
CA SER A 277 17.29 -1.31 -18.82
C SER A 277 16.29 -1.34 -17.66
N GLN A 278 16.72 -1.77 -16.47
CA GLN A 278 15.89 -1.94 -15.28
C GLN A 278 16.35 -1.08 -14.09
N SER A 279 17.29 -0.15 -14.30
CA SER A 279 17.86 0.68 -13.24
C SER A 279 18.17 2.09 -13.74
N ALA A 280 18.29 3.04 -12.82
CA ALA A 280 18.57 4.47 -13.08
C ALA A 280 19.80 4.74 -13.97
N TRP A 281 20.76 3.81 -14.04
CA TRP A 281 21.94 3.99 -14.88
C TRP A 281 21.68 3.80 -16.38
N GLY A 282 20.63 3.11 -16.84
CA GLY A 282 20.18 3.08 -18.25
C GLY A 282 21.12 2.44 -19.30
N ASN A 283 22.44 2.64 -19.18
CA ASN A 283 23.49 2.13 -20.05
C ASN A 283 24.66 1.60 -19.18
N ALA A 284 25.27 0.49 -19.58
CA ALA A 284 26.43 -0.10 -18.94
C ALA A 284 27.65 0.83 -18.87
N ASP A 285 27.78 1.76 -19.82
CA ASP A 285 28.88 2.73 -19.87
C ASP A 285 28.73 3.88 -18.86
N ASN A 286 27.55 4.04 -18.25
CA ASN A 286 27.30 5.13 -17.33
C ASN A 286 28.08 4.93 -16.01
N PRO A 287 28.62 6.01 -15.39
CA PRO A 287 29.34 5.89 -14.14
C PRO A 287 28.49 5.22 -13.05
N HIS A 288 28.97 4.10 -12.52
CA HIS A 288 28.23 3.27 -11.55
C HIS A 288 29.06 2.92 -10.30
N GLY A 289 30.19 3.60 -10.09
CA GLY A 289 30.99 3.48 -8.87
C GLY A 289 30.28 4.08 -7.64
N VAL A 290 30.81 3.79 -6.45
CA VAL A 290 30.25 4.22 -5.15
C VAL A 290 29.87 5.71 -5.11
N ARG A 291 30.69 6.58 -5.71
CA ARG A 291 30.41 8.03 -5.79
C ARG A 291 29.17 8.33 -6.63
N ALA A 292 29.02 7.67 -7.77
CA ALA A 292 27.87 7.87 -8.65
C ALA A 292 26.58 7.39 -7.98
N ILE A 293 26.63 6.24 -7.30
CA ILE A 293 25.52 5.73 -6.49
C ILE A 293 25.12 6.76 -5.42
N ALA A 294 26.08 7.23 -4.62
CA ALA A 294 25.82 8.23 -3.58
C ALA A 294 25.26 9.54 -4.15
N THR A 295 25.76 9.96 -5.32
CA THR A 295 25.28 11.17 -6.01
C THR A 295 23.83 10.98 -6.48
N SER A 296 23.50 9.84 -7.11
CA SER A 296 22.13 9.54 -7.57
C SER A 296 21.12 9.49 -6.42
N ILE A 297 21.50 8.93 -5.25
CA ILE A 297 20.66 8.96 -4.05
C ILE A 297 20.45 10.40 -3.60
N GLY A 298 21.51 11.21 -3.58
CA GLY A 298 21.43 12.63 -3.22
C GLY A 298 20.52 13.44 -4.15
N GLU A 299 20.61 13.21 -5.46
CA GLU A 299 19.76 13.85 -6.47
C GLU A 299 18.28 13.50 -6.27
N THR A 300 17.95 12.21 -6.10
CA THR A 300 16.58 11.76 -5.83
C THR A 300 16.03 12.33 -4.52
N LEU A 301 16.83 12.35 -3.46
CA LEU A 301 16.44 12.95 -2.18
C LEU A 301 16.27 14.47 -2.28
N SER A 302 17.06 15.15 -3.11
CA SER A 302 16.93 16.59 -3.33
C SER A 302 15.61 16.95 -4.00
N HIS A 303 15.05 16.07 -4.83
CA HIS A 303 13.72 16.25 -5.41
C HIS A 303 12.62 16.27 -4.34
N LEU A 304 12.78 15.54 -3.23
CA LEU A 304 11.82 15.59 -2.11
C LEU A 304 11.80 16.95 -1.39
N LEU A 305 12.80 17.81 -1.63
CA LEU A 305 12.87 19.15 -1.07
C LEU A 305 12.22 20.21 -1.97
N THR A 306 11.88 19.87 -3.22
CA THR A 306 11.17 20.78 -4.12
C THR A 306 9.67 20.81 -3.76
N PRO A 307 8.94 21.91 -4.07
CA PRO A 307 7.50 21.98 -3.88
C PRO A 307 6.76 20.83 -4.59
N GLU A 308 7.20 20.46 -5.79
CA GLU A 308 6.62 19.38 -6.59
C GLU A 308 6.83 18.01 -5.94
N GLY A 309 8.05 17.73 -5.45
CA GLY A 309 8.34 16.49 -4.75
C GLY A 309 7.62 16.38 -3.41
N GLN A 310 7.52 17.47 -2.65
CA GLN A 310 6.75 17.53 -1.40
C GLN A 310 5.26 17.27 -1.66
N GLN A 311 4.70 17.91 -2.70
CA GLN A 311 3.31 17.71 -3.09
C GLN A 311 3.07 16.27 -3.56
N GLY A 312 3.97 15.72 -4.39
CA GLY A 312 3.89 14.34 -4.86
C GLY A 312 3.93 13.32 -3.72
N LEU A 313 4.87 13.50 -2.78
CA LEU A 313 4.98 12.64 -1.60
C LEU A 313 3.73 12.73 -0.73
N TYR A 314 3.21 13.94 -0.50
CA TYR A 314 1.97 14.13 0.25
C TYR A 314 0.78 13.44 -0.43
N ARG A 315 0.64 13.60 -1.76
CA ARG A 315 -0.40 12.93 -2.57
C ARG A 315 -0.30 11.41 -2.48
N LEU A 316 0.90 10.87 -2.58
CA LEU A 316 1.15 9.44 -2.45
C LEU A 316 0.80 8.91 -1.05
N VAL A 317 1.32 9.53 0.01
CA VAL A 317 1.12 9.07 1.40
C VAL A 317 -0.33 9.20 1.83
N MET A 318 -0.99 10.31 1.51
CA MET A 318 -2.33 10.62 2.00
C MET A 318 -3.44 10.01 1.14
N TYR A 319 -3.27 9.98 -0.18
CA TYR A 319 -4.34 9.61 -1.12
C TYR A 319 -4.05 8.33 -1.90
N ARG A 320 -2.79 7.84 -1.88
CA ARG A 320 -2.30 6.78 -2.78
C ARG A 320 -2.46 7.16 -4.24
N ASP A 321 -2.25 8.43 -4.49
CA ASP A 321 -2.33 9.03 -5.81
C ASP A 321 -0.94 8.95 -6.46
N LEU A 322 -0.86 8.16 -7.53
CA LEU A 322 0.38 7.85 -8.21
C LEU A 322 0.65 8.91 -9.29
N PRO A 323 1.90 9.36 -9.46
CA PRO A 323 2.25 10.30 -10.52
C PRO A 323 2.11 9.68 -11.92
N THR A 324 2.07 8.34 -12.01
CA THR A 324 1.93 7.57 -13.23
C THR A 324 0.78 6.57 -13.11
N ARG A 325 0.27 6.10 -14.26
CA ARG A 325 -0.73 5.04 -14.26
C ARG A 325 -0.11 3.73 -13.77
N ILE A 326 -0.94 2.93 -13.11
CA ILE A 326 -0.64 1.54 -12.77
C ILE A 326 -0.20 0.79 -14.03
N SER A 327 0.85 -0.02 -13.91
CA SER A 327 1.32 -0.88 -14.98
C SER A 327 0.43 -2.10 -15.11
N SER A 328 0.09 -2.51 -16.33
CA SER A 328 -0.80 -3.64 -16.59
C SER A 328 -0.26 -4.55 -17.69
N TYR A 329 -0.78 -5.77 -17.68
CA TYR A 329 -0.74 -6.68 -18.81
C TYR A 329 -2.19 -6.98 -19.18
N ASP A 330 -2.53 -6.74 -20.44
CA ASP A 330 -3.90 -6.76 -20.91
C ASP A 330 -4.19 -8.05 -21.70
N TYR A 331 -5.46 -8.34 -21.88
CA TYR A 331 -5.95 -9.41 -22.74
C TYR A 331 -7.25 -8.95 -23.42
N THR A 332 -7.63 -9.66 -24.47
CA THR A 332 -8.79 -9.30 -25.28
C THR A 332 -9.77 -10.46 -25.30
N LEU A 333 -11.01 -10.16 -24.94
CA LEU A 333 -12.15 -11.04 -25.15
C LEU A 333 -12.75 -10.71 -26.50
N TYR A 334 -12.82 -11.70 -27.38
CA TYR A 334 -13.55 -11.63 -28.62
C TYR A 334 -14.86 -12.39 -28.45
N ILE A 335 -15.97 -11.70 -28.70
CA ILE A 335 -17.31 -12.28 -28.66
C ILE A 335 -17.93 -12.26 -30.05
N ARG A 336 -18.60 -13.35 -30.42
CA ARG A 336 -19.28 -13.46 -31.70
C ARG A 336 -20.34 -12.36 -31.85
N ASN A 337 -20.40 -11.72 -33.03
CA ASN A 337 -21.16 -10.47 -33.23
C ASN A 337 -22.67 -10.59 -32.97
N ASP A 338 -23.26 -11.77 -33.18
CA ASP A 338 -24.67 -12.05 -32.88
C ASP A 338 -24.98 -12.02 -31.36
N LEU A 339 -23.98 -12.26 -30.52
CA LEU A 339 -24.11 -12.27 -29.06
C LEU A 339 -23.83 -10.89 -28.42
N VAL A 340 -23.23 -9.96 -29.16
CA VAL A 340 -22.88 -8.62 -28.68
C VAL A 340 -24.08 -7.87 -28.08
N PRO A 341 -25.29 -7.85 -28.70
CA PRO A 341 -26.44 -7.17 -28.13
C PRO A 341 -26.84 -7.73 -26.76
N LEU A 342 -26.76 -9.05 -26.58
CA LEU A 342 -27.06 -9.71 -25.32
C LEU A 342 -25.98 -9.42 -24.28
N TYR A 343 -24.72 -9.53 -24.67
CA TYR A 343 -23.58 -9.27 -23.79
C TYR A 343 -23.55 -7.82 -23.29
N ASN A 344 -23.92 -6.85 -24.14
CA ASN A 344 -24.01 -5.45 -23.74
C ASN A 344 -25.10 -5.19 -22.69
N GLN A 345 -26.19 -5.96 -22.66
CA GLN A 345 -27.22 -5.87 -21.60
C GLN A 345 -26.71 -6.36 -20.24
N ILE A 346 -25.65 -7.17 -20.22
CA ILE A 346 -25.03 -7.68 -18.99
C ILE A 346 -24.03 -6.65 -18.44
N ARG A 347 -23.36 -5.91 -19.33
CA ARG A 347 -22.26 -4.98 -19.00
C ARG A 347 -22.72 -3.56 -18.67
N TYR A 348 -23.83 -3.12 -19.24
CA TYR A 348 -24.41 -1.78 -19.09
C TYR A 348 -25.84 -1.88 -18.58
#